data_AF-A0A286G5Q4-F1
#
_entry.id   AF-A0A286G5Q4-F1
#
_cell.length_a   1.000
_cell.length_b   1.000
_cell.length_c   1.000
_cell.angle_alpha   90.00
_cell.angle_beta   90.00
_cell.angle_gamma   90.00
#
_symmetry.space_group_name_H-M   'P 1'
#
loop_
_entity.id
_entity.type
_entity.pdbx_description
1 polymer ?
#
loop_
_entity_poly.entity_id
_entity_poly.type
_entity_poly.pdbx_seq_one_letter_code
_entity_poly.pdbx_strand_id
1 'polypeptide(L)'
;MTSLPGLPARLRALREAWRLSQREMAESVGGSQRAWADYEGGRTMPGAAVLGALAGRGCDLHWLLLGEGAMQRGPSQGLDEPLLAACLAGVERALAARGKSLDAGKKALVVTEIYMLTQERMAGATDAAAGPSEDLVARFVRLAS
;
A
#
# COMPACT_ATOMS: atom_id res chain seq x y z
N MET A 1 10.31 -23.55 16.02
CA MET A 1 9.64 -22.30 15.60
C MET A 1 10.29 -21.85 14.32
N THR A 2 9.50 -21.67 13.27
CA THR A 2 9.95 -21.37 11.91
C THR A 2 10.61 -20.00 11.90
N SER A 3 11.93 -19.97 11.74
CA SER A 3 12.68 -18.72 11.54
C SER A 3 12.24 -18.09 10.21
N LEU A 4 11.99 -16.77 10.18
CA LEU A 4 11.91 -16.01 8.94
C LEU A 4 13.32 -15.59 8.55
N PRO A 5 13.95 -16.20 7.52
CA PRO A 5 15.31 -15.88 7.15
C PRO A 5 15.45 -14.39 6.80
N GLY A 6 16.51 -13.78 7.32
CA GLY A 6 16.84 -12.38 7.08
C GLY A 6 16.01 -11.35 7.85
N LEU A 7 14.94 -11.74 8.57
CA LEU A 7 14.17 -10.82 9.41
C LEU A 7 15.05 -10.07 10.44
N PRO A 8 15.96 -10.73 11.18
CA PRO A 8 16.81 -10.03 12.15
C PRO A 8 17.67 -8.94 11.51
N ALA A 9 18.21 -9.20 10.32
CA ALA A 9 18.99 -8.23 9.55
C ALA A 9 18.11 -7.06 9.07
N ARG A 10 16.88 -7.33 8.61
CA ARG A 10 15.95 -6.27 8.18
C ARG A 10 15.46 -5.41 9.35
N LEU A 11 15.26 -5.97 10.54
CA LEU A 11 14.95 -5.20 11.75
C LEU A 11 16.09 -4.25 12.13
N ARG A 12 17.34 -4.73 12.05
CA ARG A 12 18.53 -3.90 12.25
C ARG A 12 18.61 -2.79 11.20
N ALA A 13 18.44 -3.12 9.91
CA ALA A 13 18.47 -2.16 8.81
C ALA A 13 17.38 -1.08 8.97
N LEU A 14 16.16 -1.47 9.38
CA LEU A 14 15.07 -0.55 9.65
C LEU A 14 15.41 0.43 10.79
N ARG A 15 15.94 -0.09 11.90
CA ARG A 15 16.36 0.74 13.03
C ARG A 15 17.43 1.75 12.61
N GLU A 16 18.43 1.30 11.85
CA GLU A 16 19.53 2.13 11.37
C GLU A 16 19.07 3.18 10.37
N ALA A 17 18.13 2.84 9.49
CA ALA A 17 17.50 3.78 8.58
C ALA A 17 16.72 4.89 9.33
N TRP A 18 16.08 4.55 10.44
CA TRP A 18 15.45 5.52 11.34
C TRP A 18 16.43 6.25 12.27
N ARG A 19 17.73 5.92 12.19
CA ARG A 19 18.81 6.53 12.99
C ARG A 19 18.59 6.39 14.49
N LEU A 20 18.04 5.25 14.92
CA LEU A 20 17.74 4.97 16.32
C LEU A 20 18.77 3.99 16.93
N SER A 21 19.06 4.18 18.20
CA SER A 21 19.67 3.15 19.05
C SER A 21 18.67 2.02 19.33
N GLN A 22 19.15 0.86 19.80
CA GLN A 22 18.25 -0.26 20.15
C GLN A 22 17.27 0.12 21.27
N ARG A 23 17.68 1.00 22.20
CA ARG A 23 16.82 1.50 23.28
C ARG A 23 15.70 2.38 22.72
N GLU A 24 16.05 3.38 21.91
CA GLU A 24 15.06 4.29 21.30
C GLU A 24 14.09 3.54 20.39
N MET A 25 14.59 2.55 19.65
CA MET A 25 13.74 1.70 18.81
C MET A 25 12.73 0.91 19.64
N ALA A 26 13.19 0.26 20.72
CA ALA A 26 12.33 -0.47 21.62
C ALA A 26 11.25 0.42 22.26
N GLU A 27 11.65 1.59 22.78
CA GLU A 27 10.73 2.58 23.35
C GLU A 27 9.69 3.03 22.31
N SER A 28 10.11 3.22 21.05
CA SER A 28 9.22 3.65 19.96
C SER A 28 8.13 2.64 19.58
N VAL A 29 8.31 1.36 19.95
CA VAL A 29 7.36 0.26 19.71
C VAL A 29 6.74 -0.29 20.99
N GLY A 30 6.95 0.35 22.14
CA GLY A 30 6.40 -0.07 23.43
C GLY A 30 7.04 -1.34 24.01
N GLY A 31 8.30 -1.64 23.65
CA GLY A 31 9.06 -2.81 24.09
C GLY A 31 10.26 -2.47 24.96
N SER A 32 11.00 -3.50 25.38
CA SER A 32 12.28 -3.34 26.10
C SER A 32 13.47 -3.43 25.14
N GLN A 33 14.57 -2.75 25.47
CA GLN A 33 15.82 -2.82 24.69
C GLN A 33 16.30 -4.27 24.52
N ARG A 34 16.16 -5.10 25.57
CA ARG A 34 16.52 -6.53 25.52
C ARG A 34 15.69 -7.28 24.49
N ALA A 35 14.37 -7.09 24.49
CA ALA A 35 13.50 -7.72 23.50
C ALA A 35 13.88 -7.32 22.07
N TRP A 36 14.18 -6.03 21.85
CA TRP A 36 14.64 -5.57 20.54
C TRP A 36 15.96 -6.21 20.10
N ALA A 37 16.93 -6.29 21.02
CA ALA A 37 18.21 -6.97 20.76
C ALA A 37 18.04 -8.48 20.50
N ASP A 38 17.04 -9.12 21.11
CA ASP A 38 16.67 -10.51 20.84
C ASP A 38 16.07 -10.67 19.44
N TYR A 39 15.30 -9.69 18.95
CA TYR A 39 14.79 -9.69 17.58
C TYR A 39 15.91 -9.53 16.55
N GLU A 40 16.81 -8.56 16.72
CA GLU A 40 17.97 -8.38 15.83
C GLU A 40 18.97 -9.54 15.88
N GLY A 41 19.00 -10.26 17.00
CA GLY A 41 19.79 -11.48 17.16
C GLY A 41 19.10 -12.75 16.66
N GLY A 42 17.85 -12.66 16.20
CA GLY A 42 17.07 -13.82 15.75
C GLY A 42 16.71 -14.83 16.85
N ARG A 43 16.79 -14.43 18.12
CA ARG A 43 16.46 -15.29 19.27
C ARG A 43 14.96 -15.39 19.47
N THR A 44 14.23 -14.30 19.20
CA THR A 44 12.76 -14.24 19.27
C THR A 44 12.21 -13.46 18.08
N MET A 45 10.91 -13.61 17.81
CA MET A 45 10.23 -12.84 16.77
C MET A 45 9.38 -11.73 17.39
N PRO A 46 9.27 -10.57 16.73
CA PRO A 46 8.33 -9.53 17.15
C PRO A 46 6.89 -10.02 17.03
N GLY A 47 6.09 -9.76 18.06
CA GLY A 47 4.66 -10.04 18.04
C GLY A 47 3.87 -9.01 17.23
N ALA A 48 2.57 -9.27 17.04
CA ALA A 48 1.68 -8.42 16.26
C ALA A 48 1.65 -6.95 16.74
N ALA A 49 1.74 -6.70 18.05
CA ALA A 49 1.78 -5.34 18.60
C ALA A 49 3.01 -4.55 18.12
N VAL A 50 4.19 -5.19 18.14
CA VAL A 50 5.44 -4.58 17.63
C VAL A 50 5.35 -4.35 16.13
N LEU A 51 4.86 -5.34 15.37
CA LEU A 51 4.67 -5.21 13.92
C LEU A 51 3.70 -4.07 13.57
N GLY A 52 2.59 -3.95 14.29
CA GLY A 52 1.63 -2.85 14.12
C GLY A 52 2.25 -1.49 14.41
N ALA A 53 3.05 -1.38 15.48
CA ALA A 53 3.78 -0.14 15.80
C ALA A 53 4.79 0.24 14.71
N LEU A 54 5.53 -0.72 14.16
CA LEU A 54 6.44 -0.49 13.04
C LEU A 54 5.69 -0.01 11.79
N ALA A 55 4.57 -0.66 11.47
CA ALA A 55 3.73 -0.28 10.34
C ALA A 55 3.13 1.14 10.49
N GLY A 56 2.73 1.51 11.71
CA GLY A 56 2.22 2.84 12.04
C GLY A 56 3.27 3.94 11.91
N ARG A 57 4.56 3.59 12.04
CA ARG A 57 5.70 4.50 11.78
C ARG A 57 6.15 4.52 10.31
N GLY A 58 5.38 3.86 9.44
CA GLY A 58 5.62 3.87 8.00
C GLY A 58 6.52 2.75 7.48
N CYS A 59 6.85 1.74 8.29
CA CYS A 59 7.49 0.52 7.78
C CYS A 59 6.51 -0.26 6.88
N ASP A 60 7.00 -0.76 5.75
CA ASP A 60 6.30 -1.77 4.96
C ASP A 60 6.55 -3.16 5.57
N LEU A 61 5.49 -3.82 6.04
CA LEU A 61 5.58 -5.16 6.62
C LEU A 61 5.85 -6.25 5.59
N HIS A 62 5.50 -6.05 4.31
CA HIS A 62 5.84 -6.98 3.23
C HIS A 62 7.35 -7.04 3.07
N TRP A 63 7.99 -5.87 2.98
CA TRP A 63 9.46 -5.77 2.97
C TRP A 63 10.07 -6.36 4.23
N LEU A 64 9.53 -6.02 5.41
CA LEU A 64 10.11 -6.49 6.66
C LEU A 64 10.07 -8.02 6.80
N LEU A 65 8.94 -8.64 6.43
CA LEU A 65 8.73 -10.07 6.64
C LEU A 65 9.33 -10.91 5.50
N LEU A 66 9.17 -10.48 4.25
CA LEU A 66 9.51 -11.26 3.06
C LEU A 66 10.76 -10.76 2.34
N GLY A 67 11.20 -9.52 2.60
CA GLY A 67 12.40 -8.94 2.00
C GLY A 67 12.19 -8.36 0.60
N GLU A 68 10.94 -8.19 0.18
CA GLU A 68 10.56 -7.70 -1.15
C GLU A 68 9.99 -6.28 -1.08
N GLY A 69 10.23 -5.48 -2.11
CA GLY A 69 9.71 -4.11 -2.17
C GLY A 69 10.52 -3.09 -1.37
N ALA A 70 9.91 -1.96 -1.04
CA ALA A 70 10.57 -0.85 -0.35
C ALA A 70 10.37 -0.92 1.17
N MET A 71 11.39 -0.56 1.93
CA MET A 71 11.39 -0.56 3.41
C MET A 71 10.32 0.34 4.03
N GLN A 72 10.02 1.45 3.38
CA GLN A 72 9.04 2.43 3.84
C GLN A 72 7.90 2.53 2.85
N ARG A 73 6.73 2.87 3.38
CA ARG A 73 5.58 3.16 2.54
C ARG A 73 5.72 4.50 1.86
N GLY A 74 5.86 4.45 0.54
CA GLY A 74 5.74 5.62 -0.32
C GLY A 74 4.27 6.05 -0.44
N PRO A 75 4.00 7.29 -0.87
CA PRO A 75 2.64 7.81 -1.03
C PRO A 75 1.79 7.03 -2.03
N SER A 76 2.43 6.29 -2.94
CA SER A 76 1.78 5.43 -3.95
C SER A 76 1.87 3.93 -3.65
N GLN A 77 2.40 3.52 -2.50
CA GLN A 77 2.53 2.09 -2.20
C GLN A 77 1.15 1.47 -1.93
N GLY A 78 0.82 0.40 -2.65
CA GLY A 78 -0.53 -0.19 -2.67
C GLY A 78 -1.44 0.38 -3.76
N LEU A 79 -0.97 1.34 -4.55
CA LEU A 79 -1.65 1.80 -5.75
C LEU A 79 -1.33 0.86 -6.92
N ASP A 80 -2.34 0.19 -7.45
CA ASP A 80 -2.29 -0.41 -8.78
C ASP A 80 -2.24 0.71 -9.84
N GLU A 81 -1.04 1.13 -10.19
CA GLU A 81 -0.78 2.19 -11.16
C GLU A 81 -1.32 1.86 -12.58
N PRO A 82 -1.15 0.64 -13.13
CA PRO A 82 -1.79 0.24 -14.38
C PRO A 82 -3.32 0.39 -14.36
N LEU A 83 -3.98 -0.02 -13.27
CA LEU A 83 -5.43 0.14 -13.14
C LEU A 83 -5.84 1.61 -13.06
N LEU A 84 -5.10 2.44 -12.31
CA LEU A 84 -5.37 3.86 -12.22
C LEU A 84 -5.25 4.54 -13.60
N ALA A 85 -4.21 4.21 -14.37
CA ALA A 85 -4.02 4.70 -15.73
C ALA A 85 -5.17 4.25 -16.65
N ALA A 86 -5.63 3.00 -16.53
CA ALA A 86 -6.77 2.50 -17.29
C ALA A 86 -8.08 3.24 -16.95
N CYS A 87 -8.32 3.56 -15.66
CA CYS A 87 -9.46 4.36 -15.21
C CYS A 87 -9.45 5.76 -15.80
N LEU A 88 -8.31 6.46 -15.71
CA LEU A 88 -8.15 7.79 -16.30
C LEU A 88 -8.39 7.76 -17.81
N ALA A 89 -7.75 6.83 -18.53
CA ALA A 89 -7.89 6.71 -19.98
C ALA A 89 -9.35 6.39 -20.39
N GLY A 90 -10.05 5.56 -19.61
CA GLY A 90 -11.47 5.28 -19.81
C GLY A 90 -12.33 6.54 -19.68
N VAL A 91 -12.11 7.32 -18.63
CA VAL A 91 -12.83 8.59 -18.40
C VAL A 91 -12.59 9.58 -19.55
N GLU A 92 -11.33 9.74 -19.99
CA GLU A 92 -11.01 10.64 -21.11
C GLU A 92 -11.70 10.19 -22.41
N ARG A 93 -11.68 8.89 -22.73
CA ARG A 93 -12.39 8.36 -23.90
C ARG A 93 -13.89 8.62 -23.83
N ALA A 94 -14.51 8.40 -22.68
CA ALA A 94 -15.95 8.61 -22.49
C ALA A 94 -16.36 10.08 -22.56
N LEU A 95 -15.51 11.00 -22.08
CA LEU A 95 -15.71 12.44 -22.22
C LEU A 95 -15.56 12.90 -23.68
N ALA A 96 -14.50 12.45 -24.35
CA ALA A 96 -14.23 12.77 -25.76
C ALA A 96 -15.37 12.29 -26.68
N ALA A 97 -15.87 11.06 -26.50
CA ALA A 97 -16.98 10.52 -27.27
C ALA A 97 -18.28 11.33 -27.13
N ARG A 98 -18.38 12.17 -26.09
CA ARG A 98 -19.55 13.03 -25.80
C ARG A 98 -19.30 14.51 -26.12
N GLY A 99 -18.09 14.88 -26.54
CA GLY A 99 -17.71 16.29 -26.70
C GLY A 99 -17.79 17.09 -25.39
N LYS A 100 -17.64 16.44 -24.23
CA LYS A 100 -17.69 17.08 -22.91
C LYS A 100 -16.30 17.14 -22.26
N SER A 101 -16.15 18.02 -21.28
CA SER A 101 -14.98 18.06 -20.39
C SER A 101 -15.43 18.20 -18.93
N LEU A 102 -14.59 17.75 -18.01
CA LEU A 102 -14.72 18.01 -16.58
C LEU A 102 -13.54 18.85 -16.14
N ASP A 103 -13.75 19.71 -15.15
CA ASP A 103 -12.64 20.32 -14.43
C ASP A 103 -11.80 19.25 -13.72
N ALA A 104 -10.55 19.61 -13.39
CA ALA A 104 -9.60 18.68 -12.82
C ALA A 104 -10.10 18.03 -11.51
N GLY A 105 -10.83 18.78 -10.67
CA GLY A 105 -11.34 18.28 -9.40
C GLY A 105 -12.41 17.21 -9.59
N LYS A 106 -13.42 17.49 -10.42
CA LYS A 106 -14.47 16.50 -10.74
C LYS A 106 -13.92 15.27 -11.45
N LYS A 107 -12.96 15.47 -12.37
CA LYS A 107 -12.31 14.36 -13.07
C LYS A 107 -11.58 13.44 -12.10
N ALA A 108 -10.83 14.00 -11.14
CA ALA A 108 -10.14 13.23 -10.11
C ALA A 108 -11.12 12.39 -9.29
N LEU A 109 -12.24 12.97 -8.82
CA LEU A 109 -13.26 12.25 -8.08
C LEU A 109 -13.84 11.06 -8.87
N VAL A 110 -14.19 11.29 -10.14
CA VAL A 110 -14.73 10.23 -11.02
C VAL A 110 -13.71 9.11 -11.22
N VAL A 111 -12.44 9.45 -11.47
CA VAL A 111 -11.37 8.45 -11.65
C VAL A 111 -11.15 7.65 -10.37
N THR A 112 -11.12 8.30 -9.21
CA THR A 112 -10.98 7.63 -7.91
C THR A 112 -12.13 6.68 -7.63
N GLU A 113 -13.39 7.10 -7.84
CA GLU A 113 -14.55 6.22 -7.61
C GLU A 113 -14.52 4.98 -8.51
N ILE A 114 -14.22 5.15 -9.81
CA ILE A 114 -14.09 4.03 -10.75
C ILE A 114 -12.96 3.10 -10.31
N TYR A 115 -11.84 3.65 -9.86
CA TYR A 115 -10.69 2.89 -9.39
C TYR A 115 -11.02 2.02 -8.18
N MET A 116 -11.63 2.61 -7.13
CA MET A 116 -11.97 1.90 -5.90
C MET A 116 -12.96 0.76 -6.16
N LEU A 117 -14.03 1.03 -6.93
CA LEU A 117 -15.02 0.02 -7.30
C LEU A 117 -14.43 -1.11 -8.16
N THR A 118 -13.47 -0.78 -9.03
CA THR A 118 -12.79 -1.79 -9.84
C THR A 118 -11.87 -2.66 -8.99
N GLN A 119 -11.14 -2.07 -8.05
CA GLN A 119 -10.33 -2.80 -7.08
C GLN A 119 -11.18 -3.76 -6.23
N GLU A 120 -12.29 -3.28 -5.67
CA GLU A 120 -13.20 -4.10 -4.86
C GLU A 120 -13.74 -5.31 -5.64
N ARG A 121 -14.12 -5.10 -6.91
CA ARG A 121 -14.55 -6.18 -7.81
C ARG A 121 -13.43 -7.20 -8.05
N MET A 122 -12.21 -6.74 -8.26
CA MET A 122 -11.06 -7.61 -8.53
C MET A 122 -10.61 -8.39 -7.30
N ALA A 123 -10.74 -7.82 -6.10
CA ALA A 123 -10.43 -8.50 -4.84
C ALA A 123 -11.37 -9.69 -4.55
N GLY A 124 -12.58 -9.70 -5.11
CA GLY A 124 -13.59 -10.74 -4.93
C GLY A 124 -13.68 -11.80 -6.03
N ALA A 125 -12.87 -11.73 -7.10
CA ALA A 125 -13.07 -12.54 -8.29
C ALA A 125 -11.77 -13.13 -8.86
N THR A 126 -11.74 -14.45 -9.01
CA THR A 126 -10.59 -15.22 -9.55
C THR A 126 -10.37 -15.01 -11.06
N ASP A 127 -11.33 -14.40 -11.76
CA ASP A 127 -11.35 -14.28 -13.23
C ASP A 127 -11.86 -12.88 -13.70
N ALA A 128 -11.68 -11.85 -12.86
CA ALA A 128 -12.09 -10.50 -13.23
C ALA A 128 -11.23 -9.96 -14.38
N ALA A 129 -11.89 -9.56 -15.48
CA ALA A 129 -11.23 -8.79 -16.55
C ALA A 129 -10.41 -7.63 -15.96
N ALA A 130 -9.15 -7.52 -16.40
CA ALA A 130 -8.21 -6.52 -15.92
C ALA A 130 -8.66 -5.12 -16.35
N GLY A 131 -9.23 -4.35 -15.42
CA GLY A 131 -9.57 -2.95 -15.64
C GLY A 131 -11.04 -2.59 -15.41
N PRO A 132 -11.39 -1.29 -15.57
CA PRO A 132 -12.73 -0.78 -15.35
C PRO A 132 -13.65 -1.16 -16.52
N SER A 133 -14.88 -1.58 -16.23
CA SER A 133 -15.88 -1.86 -17.27
C SER A 133 -16.34 -0.56 -17.96
N GLU A 134 -16.55 -0.60 -19.28
CA GLU A 134 -17.01 0.57 -20.04
C GLU A 134 -18.34 1.15 -19.53
N ASP A 135 -19.28 0.30 -19.10
CA ASP A 135 -20.57 0.73 -18.55
C ASP A 135 -20.39 1.57 -17.27
N LEU A 136 -19.55 1.09 -16.34
CA LEU A 136 -19.20 1.81 -15.11
C LEU A 136 -18.65 3.20 -15.43
N VAL A 137 -17.69 3.29 -16.35
CA VAL A 137 -17.09 4.56 -16.78
C VAL A 137 -18.16 5.48 -17.37
N ALA A 138 -19.00 4.98 -18.28
CA ALA A 138 -20.03 5.77 -18.94
C ALA A 138 -21.10 6.30 -17.96
N ARG A 139 -21.42 5.52 -16.91
CA ARG A 139 -22.33 5.90 -15.84
C ARG A 139 -21.79 7.08 -15.03
N PHE A 140 -20.58 6.96 -14.51
CA PHE A 140 -19.97 8.01 -13.68
C PHE A 140 -19.71 9.29 -14.46
N VAL A 141 -19.25 9.19 -15.72
CA VAL A 141 -19.10 10.37 -16.58
C VAL A 141 -20.45 11.06 -16.84
N ARG A 142 -21.55 10.31 -16.99
CA ARG A 142 -22.89 10.92 -17.16
C ARG A 142 -23.34 11.68 -15.92
N LEU A 143 -23.07 11.17 -14.73
CA LEU A 143 -23.49 11.81 -13.48
C LEU A 143 -22.71 13.10 -13.18
N ALA A 144 -21.45 13.17 -13.61
CA ALA A 144 -20.57 14.30 -13.30
C ALA A 144 -20.62 15.45 -14.33
N SER A 145 -21.27 15.25 -15.49
CA SER A 145 -21.21 16.13 -16.67
C SER A 145 -22.55 16.71 -17.08
#